data_AF-A0A4U7KZ12-F1
#
_entry.id   AF-A0A4U7KZ12-F1
#
_cell.length_a   1.000
_cell.length_b   1.000
_cell.length_c   1.000
_cell.angle_alpha   90.00
_cell.angle_beta   90.00
_cell.angle_gamma   90.00
#
_symmetry.space_group_name_H-M   'P 1'
#
loop_
_entity.id
_entity.type
_entity.pdbx_description
1 polymer ?
#
loop_
_entity_poly.entity_id
_entity_poly.type
_entity_poly.pdbx_seq_one_letter_code
_entity_poly.pdbx_strand_id
1 'polypeptide(L)'
;MAPVKREVKHKVEHEVKYQPKLEAKDERADSSTPPASPVPSVTIATTNKPTYRMSDKEREIIVRLVLDGKRQTDIAEMLGIKVCTVRKFLERKKQKAMNAMDPEVVQLLARVPSPKKRPVPAKRDK
;
A
#
# COMPACT_ATOMS: atom_id res chain seq x y z
N MET A 1 25.94 -42.53 20.91
CA MET A 1 25.06 -42.01 19.83
C MET A 1 25.43 -40.54 19.62
N ALA A 2 25.90 -40.17 18.43
CA ALA A 2 26.31 -38.81 18.10
C ALA A 2 25.19 -38.09 17.32
N PRO A 3 24.93 -36.79 17.56
CA PRO A 3 23.92 -36.06 16.81
C PRO A 3 24.47 -35.51 15.48
N VAL A 4 23.82 -35.88 14.38
CA VAL A 4 24.10 -35.41 13.02
C VAL A 4 23.55 -33.99 12.86
N LYS A 5 24.45 -33.03 12.58
CA LYS A 5 24.10 -31.67 12.16
C LYS A 5 23.74 -31.68 10.67
N ARG A 6 22.54 -31.23 10.30
CA ARG A 6 22.17 -30.94 8.90
C ARG A 6 22.16 -29.43 8.70
N GLU A 7 23.12 -28.92 7.91
CA GLU A 7 23.06 -27.59 7.32
C GLU A 7 22.32 -27.66 5.97
N VAL A 8 21.34 -26.78 5.77
CA VAL A 8 20.67 -26.61 4.48
C VAL A 8 21.15 -25.29 3.87
N LYS A 9 22.07 -25.39 2.89
CA LYS A 9 22.45 -24.29 2.00
C LYS A 9 21.44 -24.22 0.86
N HIS A 10 20.65 -23.14 0.77
CA HIS A 10 19.91 -22.81 -0.44
C HIS A 10 20.60 -21.63 -1.14
N LYS A 11 21.13 -21.89 -2.33
CA LYS A 11 21.48 -20.88 -3.33
C LYS A 11 20.31 -20.75 -4.30
N VAL A 12 19.81 -19.54 -4.50
CA VAL A 12 18.85 -19.22 -5.57
C VAL A 12 19.54 -18.19 -6.46
N GLU A 13 20.02 -18.65 -7.60
CA GLU A 13 20.41 -17.78 -8.72
C GLU A 13 19.21 -17.71 -9.67
N HIS A 14 18.78 -16.50 -10.03
CA HIS A 14 17.73 -16.30 -11.02
C HIS A 14 18.21 -15.25 -12.02
N GLU A 15 18.74 -15.72 -13.15
CA GLU A 15 19.10 -14.91 -14.31
C GLU A 15 17.84 -14.73 -15.19
N VAL A 16 17.42 -13.48 -15.40
CA VAL A 16 16.30 -13.17 -16.29
C VAL A 16 16.85 -12.55 -17.58
N LYS A 17 16.91 -13.36 -18.63
CA LYS A 17 17.12 -12.92 -20.02
C LYS A 17 15.90 -12.12 -20.50
N TYR A 18 16.12 -10.87 -20.93
CA TYR A 18 15.16 -10.11 -21.73
C TYR A 18 15.75 -9.81 -23.11
N GLN A 19 15.06 -10.29 -24.14
CA GLN A 19 15.23 -9.89 -25.54
C GLN A 19 14.15 -8.86 -25.87
N PRO A 20 14.48 -7.65 -26.36
CA PRO A 20 13.48 -6.71 -26.86
C PRO A 20 13.25 -6.93 -28.36
N LYS A 21 12.03 -7.26 -28.75
CA LYS A 21 11.54 -7.16 -30.13
C LYS A 21 10.61 -5.96 -30.23
N LEU A 22 11.03 -4.93 -30.97
CA LEU A 22 10.16 -3.87 -31.46
C LEU A 22 10.55 -3.60 -32.92
N GLU A 23 9.83 -4.23 -33.85
CA GLU A 23 9.72 -3.74 -35.21
C GLU A 23 8.46 -2.86 -35.27
N ALA A 24 8.64 -1.60 -35.69
CA ALA A 24 7.57 -0.68 -36.00
C ALA A 24 7.57 -0.43 -37.51
N LYS A 25 6.45 -0.74 -38.16
CA LYS A 25 6.08 -0.20 -39.46
C LYS A 25 4.62 0.20 -39.37
N ASP A 26 4.36 1.50 -39.43
CA ASP A 26 3.08 1.98 -39.94
C ASP A 26 3.31 3.25 -40.77
N GLU A 27 2.70 3.23 -41.94
CA GLU A 27 2.87 4.16 -43.04
C GLU A 27 1.94 5.38 -42.90
N ARG A 28 2.38 6.50 -43.48
CA ARG A 28 1.65 7.64 -44.06
C ARG A 28 0.13 7.79 -43.79
N ALA A 29 -0.29 9.00 -43.43
CA ALA A 29 -0.71 10.03 -44.41
C ALA A 29 -1.28 11.30 -43.74
N ASP A 30 -1.10 12.40 -44.46
CA ASP A 30 -1.32 13.81 -44.18
C ASP A 30 -2.72 14.22 -43.69
N SER A 31 -2.77 15.17 -42.74
CA SER A 31 -3.83 16.20 -42.72
C SER A 31 -3.39 17.41 -41.87
N SER A 32 -3.34 18.56 -42.53
CA SER A 32 -2.83 19.85 -42.07
C SER A 32 -3.68 20.45 -40.94
N THR A 33 -3.04 20.90 -39.85
CA THR A 33 -3.65 21.78 -38.84
C THR A 33 -2.57 22.78 -38.34
N PRO A 34 -2.89 24.08 -38.20
CA PRO A 34 -1.88 25.13 -38.02
C PRO A 34 -1.06 25.03 -36.72
N PRO A 35 0.20 25.55 -36.71
CA PRO A 35 1.09 25.44 -35.56
C PRO A 35 0.63 26.35 -34.43
N ALA A 36 -0.10 25.78 -33.47
CA ALA A 36 -0.20 26.38 -32.15
C ALA A 36 1.20 26.39 -31.54
N SER A 37 1.61 27.55 -31.03
CA SER A 37 2.92 27.81 -30.44
C SER A 37 3.38 26.66 -29.53
N PRO A 38 4.66 26.25 -29.61
CA PRO A 38 5.20 25.22 -28.74
C PRO A 38 5.18 25.74 -27.30
N VAL A 39 4.15 25.38 -26.55
CA VAL A 39 4.23 25.38 -25.09
C VAL A 39 5.37 24.41 -24.79
N PRO A 40 6.45 24.82 -24.10
CA PRO A 40 7.48 23.88 -23.71
C PRO A 40 6.81 22.81 -22.88
N SER A 41 6.67 21.62 -23.46
CA SER A 41 6.29 20.41 -22.75
C SER A 41 7.26 20.29 -21.59
N VAL A 42 6.81 20.67 -20.40
CA VAL A 42 7.55 20.44 -19.17
C VAL A 42 7.62 18.93 -19.05
N THR A 43 8.73 18.36 -19.54
CA THR A 43 9.09 16.97 -19.34
C THR A 43 9.28 16.84 -17.85
N ILE A 44 8.22 16.42 -17.15
CA ILE A 44 8.27 16.14 -15.72
C ILE A 44 9.18 14.93 -15.61
N ALA A 45 10.47 15.18 -15.43
CA ALA A 45 11.46 14.17 -15.17
C ALA A 45 11.00 13.42 -13.93
N THR A 46 10.39 12.25 -14.12
CA THR A 46 10.00 11.36 -13.05
C THR A 46 11.28 10.87 -12.41
N THR A 47 11.75 11.61 -11.40
CA THR A 47 12.87 11.19 -10.57
C THR A 47 12.48 9.86 -9.95
N ASN A 48 13.08 8.76 -10.41
CA ASN A 48 12.87 7.41 -9.92
C ASN A 48 13.38 7.32 -8.47
N LYS A 49 12.60 7.85 -7.53
CA LYS A 49 12.89 7.71 -6.09
C LYS A 49 12.64 6.25 -5.71
N PRO A 50 13.60 5.57 -5.07
CA PRO A 50 13.40 4.21 -4.63
C PRO A 50 12.18 4.14 -3.72
N THR A 51 11.14 3.43 -4.15
CA THR A 51 9.94 3.22 -3.34
C THR A 51 10.28 2.25 -2.22
N TYR A 52 10.18 2.70 -0.97
CA TYR A 52 10.33 1.81 0.19
C TYR A 52 9.29 0.68 0.12
N ARG A 53 9.77 -0.57 0.19
CA ARG A 53 8.96 -1.79 0.19
C ARG A 53 9.10 -2.44 1.57
N MET A 54 7.99 -2.52 2.29
CA MET A 54 7.96 -3.28 3.55
C MET A 54 8.25 -4.75 3.29
N SER A 55 9.02 -5.38 4.18
CA SER A 55 9.17 -6.83 4.25
C SER A 55 7.91 -7.49 4.81
N ASP A 56 7.75 -8.80 4.57
CA ASP A 56 6.67 -9.59 5.17
C ASP A 56 6.71 -9.59 6.70
N LYS A 57 7.92 -9.64 7.28
CA LYS A 57 8.11 -9.61 8.73
C LYS A 57 7.62 -8.30 9.34
N GLU A 58 7.95 -7.16 8.73
CA GLU A 58 7.46 -5.84 9.18
C GLU A 58 5.93 -5.79 9.11
N ARG A 59 5.33 -6.30 8.04
CA ARG A 59 3.86 -6.35 7.90
C ARG A 59 3.19 -7.16 9.01
N GLU A 60 3.77 -8.31 9.35
CA GLU A 60 3.26 -9.18 10.41
C GLU A 60 3.36 -8.51 11.78
N ILE A 61 4.51 -7.91 12.09
CA ILE A 61 4.75 -7.20 13.35
C ILE A 61 3.76 -6.05 13.52
N ILE A 62 3.51 -5.25 12.47
CA ILE A 62 2.55 -4.14 12.52
C ILE A 62 1.15 -4.65 12.90
N VAL A 63 0.70 -5.74 12.30
CA VAL A 63 -0.64 -6.29 12.61
C VAL A 63 -0.70 -6.77 14.05
N ARG A 64 0.33 -7.49 14.52
CA ARG A 64 0.37 -7.98 15.91
C ARG A 64 0.32 -6.84 16.92
N LEU A 65 1.16 -5.82 16.74
CA LEU A 65 1.21 -4.67 17.65
C LEU A 65 -0.10 -3.86 17.66
N VAL A 66 -0.80 -3.77 16.54
CA VAL A 66 -2.13 -3.12 16.49
C VAL A 66 -3.16 -3.95 17.26
N LEU A 67 -3.12 -5.29 17.17
CA LEU A 67 -3.98 -6.16 17.96
C LEU A 67 -3.68 -6.05 19.46
N ASP A 68 -2.41 -5.82 19.82
CA ASP A 68 -1.97 -5.52 21.19
C ASP A 68 -2.37 -4.10 21.67
N GLY A 69 -3.05 -3.31 20.83
CA GLY A 69 -3.55 -1.97 21.16
C GLY A 69 -2.50 -0.85 21.11
N LYS A 70 -1.32 -1.10 20.51
CA LYS A 70 -0.28 -0.06 20.36
C LYS A 70 -0.71 1.04 19.40
N ARG A 71 -0.26 2.28 19.65
CA ARG A 71 -0.54 3.41 18.77
C ARG A 71 0.33 3.32 17.51
N GLN A 72 -0.17 3.84 16.39
CA GLN A 72 0.55 3.83 15.12
C GLN A 72 1.89 4.57 15.20
N THR A 73 2.00 5.60 16.05
CA THR A 73 3.24 6.34 16.32
C THR A 73 4.29 5.43 16.93
N ASP A 74 3.96 4.72 18.00
CA ASP A 74 4.88 3.82 18.70
C ASP A 74 5.39 2.70 17.77
N ILE A 75 4.49 2.13 16.95
CA ILE A 75 4.84 1.08 15.98
C ILE A 75 5.83 1.62 14.93
N ALA A 76 5.61 2.85 14.48
CA ALA A 76 6.47 3.49 13.50
C ALA A 76 7.87 3.76 14.06
N GLU A 77 7.96 4.20 15.31
CA GLU A 77 9.22 4.39 16.04
C GLU A 77 9.96 3.06 16.23
N MET A 78 9.27 2.01 16.68
CA MET A 78 9.86 0.68 16.88
C MET A 78 10.46 0.06 15.61
N LEU A 79 9.84 0.32 14.46
CA LEU A 79 10.27 -0.23 13.16
C LEU A 79 11.14 0.74 12.35
N GLY A 80 11.34 1.97 12.81
CA GLY A 80 12.10 2.99 12.07
C GLY A 80 11.44 3.41 10.76
N ILE A 81 10.11 3.34 10.68
CA ILE A 81 9.33 3.68 9.47
C ILE A 81 8.48 4.92 9.70
N LYS A 82 8.01 5.53 8.61
CA LYS A 82 7.10 6.68 8.71
C LYS A 82 5.72 6.24 9.20
N VAL A 83 5.12 7.01 10.12
CA VAL A 83 3.74 6.81 10.61
C VAL A 83 2.74 6.75 9.45
N CYS A 84 2.90 7.59 8.43
CA CYS A 84 2.07 7.57 7.22
C CYS A 84 2.10 6.22 6.50
N THR A 85 3.22 5.50 6.53
CA THR A 85 3.36 4.17 5.93
C THR A 85 2.55 3.14 6.71
N VAL A 86 2.63 3.16 8.05
CA VAL A 86 1.82 2.30 8.93
C VAL A 86 0.33 2.55 8.71
N ARG A 87 -0.09 3.83 8.72
CA ARG A 87 -1.49 4.22 8.47
C ARG A 87 -2.00 3.70 7.14
N LYS A 88 -1.28 3.96 6.04
CA LYS A 88 -1.67 3.48 4.69
C LYS A 88 -1.71 1.96 4.60
N PHE A 89 -0.78 1.27 5.26
CA PHE A 89 -0.77 -0.19 5.30
C PHE A 89 -2.04 -0.75 5.98
N LEU A 90 -2.39 -0.21 7.15
CA LEU A 90 -3.59 -0.62 7.89
C LEU A 90 -4.88 -0.31 7.13
N GLU A 91 -4.96 0.85 6.48
CA GLU A 91 -6.10 1.24 5.65
C GLU A 91 -6.31 0.27 4.48
N ARG A 92 -5.24 -0.08 3.74
CA ARG A 92 -5.32 -1.10 2.67
C ARG A 92 -5.75 -2.45 3.21
N LYS A 93 -5.25 -2.85 4.40
CA LYS A 93 -5.59 -4.13 5.01
C LYS A 93 -7.05 -4.17 5.46
N LYS A 94 -7.56 -3.07 6.03
CA LYS A 94 -8.98 -2.88 6.35
C LYS A 94 -9.83 -2.95 5.09
N GLN A 95 -9.46 -2.23 4.03
CA GLN A 95 -10.21 -2.26 2.77
C GLN A 95 -10.25 -3.67 2.18
N LYS A 96 -9.12 -4.38 2.20
CA LYS A 96 -9.07 -5.77 1.73
C LYS A 96 -9.94 -6.71 2.57
N ALA A 97 -9.96 -6.51 3.89
CA ALA A 97 -10.84 -7.28 4.78
C ALA A 97 -12.33 -6.98 4.51
N MET A 98 -12.69 -5.72 4.29
CA MET A 98 -14.06 -5.34 3.92
C MET A 98 -14.47 -5.92 2.58
N ASN A 99 -13.59 -5.92 1.58
CA ASN A 99 -13.86 -6.50 0.28
C ASN A 99 -13.90 -8.04 0.29
N ALA A 100 -13.24 -8.67 1.28
CA ALA A 100 -13.26 -10.12 1.45
C ALA A 100 -14.42 -10.60 2.33
N MET A 101 -15.07 -9.72 3.09
CA MET A 101 -16.30 -10.03 3.80
C MET A 101 -17.43 -10.25 2.80
N ASP A 102 -18.34 -11.17 3.12
CA ASP A 102 -19.55 -11.38 2.34
C ASP A 102 -20.32 -10.05 2.21
N PRO A 103 -20.69 -9.62 0.98
CA PRO A 103 -21.42 -8.37 0.78
C PRO A 103 -22.72 -8.26 1.60
N GLU A 104 -23.38 -9.38 1.94
CA GLU A 104 -24.54 -9.36 2.85
C GLU A 104 -24.13 -8.95 4.27
N VAL A 105 -23.01 -9.48 4.77
CA VAL A 105 -22.47 -9.15 6.09
C VAL A 105 -22.02 -7.68 6.14
N VAL A 106 -21.44 -7.17 5.05
CA VAL A 106 -21.08 -5.76 4.91
C VAL A 106 -22.33 -4.86 4.93
N GLN A 107 -23.40 -5.22 4.21
CA GLN A 107 -24.68 -4.49 4.26
C GLN A 107 -25.30 -4.52 5.65
N LEU A 108 -25.22 -5.65 6.35
CA LEU A 108 -25.72 -5.78 7.72
C LEU A 108 -24.94 -4.87 8.68
N LEU A 109 -23.61 -4.87 8.61
CA LEU A 109 -22.73 -3.99 9.40
C LEU A 109 -22.96 -2.51 9.11
N ALA A 110 -23.20 -2.14 7.86
CA ALA A 110 -23.52 -0.77 7.46
C ALA A 110 -24.91 -0.32 7.94
N ARG A 111 -25.85 -1.26 8.07
CA ARG A 111 -27.18 -1.01 8.64
C ARG A 111 -27.17 -0.86 10.15
N VAL A 112 -26.17 -1.37 10.86
CA VAL A 112 -26.05 -1.15 12.31
C VAL A 112 -25.86 0.35 12.54
N PRO A 113 -26.82 1.05 13.16
CA PRO A 113 -26.68 2.46 13.41
C PRO A 113 -25.47 2.66 14.33
N SER A 114 -24.44 3.35 13.81
CA SER A 114 -23.30 3.75 14.62
C SER A 114 -23.81 4.45 15.88
N PRO A 115 -23.31 4.11 17.07
CA PRO A 115 -23.87 4.57 18.33
C PRO A 115 -23.98 6.09 18.30
N LYS A 116 -25.23 6.58 18.27
CA LYS A 116 -25.56 8.00 18.31
C LYS A 116 -24.83 8.60 19.51
N LYS A 117 -23.90 9.53 19.24
CA LYS A 117 -23.20 10.30 20.27
C LYS A 117 -24.26 10.81 21.24
N ARG A 118 -24.24 10.32 22.48
CA ARG A 118 -25.10 10.83 23.54
C ARG A 118 -24.82 12.33 23.67
N PRO A 119 -25.83 13.21 23.52
CA PRO A 119 -25.63 14.63 23.74
C PRO A 119 -25.17 14.81 25.20
N VAL A 120 -24.02 15.45 25.35
CA VAL A 120 -23.47 15.81 26.66
C VAL A 120 -24.47 16.78 27.30
N PRO A 121 -24.97 16.53 28.53
CA PRO A 121 -25.86 17.49 29.18
C PRO A 121 -25.09 18.79 29.40
N ALA A 122 -25.57 19.87 28.80
CA ALA A 122 -25.09 21.21 29.08
C ALA A 122 -25.30 21.46 30.58
N LYS A 123 -24.20 21.61 31.32
CA LYS A 123 -24.24 22.05 32.71
C LYS A 123 -24.93 23.41 32.74
N ARG A 124 -26.08 23.45 33.39
CA ARG A 124 -26.80 24.69 33.70
C ARG A 124 -26.24 25.18 35.02
N ASP A 125 -25.31 26.12 34.96
CA ASP A 125 -24.87 26.90 36.12
C ASP A 125 -26.08 27.65 36.71
N LYS A 126 -26.23 27.56 38.03
CA LYS A 126 -27.12 28.40 38.82
C LYS A 126 -26.47 28.65 40.17
#